data_AF-A0A561ECB4-F1
#
_entry.id   AF-A0A561ECB4-F1
#
_cell.length_a   1.000
_cell.length_b   1.000
_cell.length_c   1.000
_cell.angle_alpha   90.00
_cell.angle_beta   90.00
_cell.angle_gamma   90.00
#
_symmetry.space_group_name_H-M   'P 1'
#
loop_
_entity.id
_entity.type
_entity.pdbx_description
1 polymer ?
#
loop_
_entity_poly.entity_id
_entity_poly.type
_entity_poly.pdbx_seq_one_letter_code
_entity_poly.pdbx_strand_id
1 'polypeptide(L)'
;MNVAAIIAAVVAVIAAFGSAGAALLSYRSQNDARRSAEKVNSINHQIAALDRRIEGFRNDYRDYAHSLAITKFSDMGKVISSCEVLRANALATTHMSAALGTLTIAVTDFSKRRNPDEEPAFDGYLEDIREEYVKAMTRAEARREELTRQVSA
;
A
#
# COMPACT_ATOMS: atom_id res chain seq x y z
N MET A 1 -3.21 23.44 -71.63
CA MET A 1 -3.07 23.14 -70.19
C MET A 1 -1.65 23.49 -69.78
N ASN A 2 -1.46 24.41 -68.83
CA ASN A 2 -0.14 24.99 -68.54
C ASN A 2 0.66 24.04 -67.64
N VAL A 3 1.89 23.68 -68.01
CA VAL A 3 2.74 22.70 -67.28
C VAL A 3 2.92 23.08 -65.81
N ALA A 4 2.99 24.39 -65.52
CA ALA A 4 3.05 24.93 -64.16
C ALA A 4 1.84 24.53 -63.29
N ALA A 5 0.64 24.43 -63.86
CA ALA A 5 -0.57 24.05 -63.13
C ALA A 5 -0.57 22.57 -62.74
N ILE A 6 0.02 21.70 -63.57
CA ILE A 6 0.13 20.26 -63.31
C ILE A 6 1.14 20.02 -62.18
N ILE A 7 2.28 20.71 -62.20
CA ILE A 7 3.31 20.60 -61.15
C ILE A 7 2.76 21.09 -59.81
N ALA A 8 2.04 22.22 -59.79
CA ALA A 8 1.41 22.74 -58.58
C ALA A 8 0.38 21.78 -57.98
N ALA A 9 -0.43 21.13 -58.83
CA ALA A 9 -1.41 20.13 -58.39
C ALA A 9 -0.73 18.89 -57.76
N VAL A 10 0.36 18.39 -58.36
CA VAL A 10 1.10 17.24 -57.83
C VAL A 10 1.75 17.55 -56.48
N VAL A 11 2.37 18.73 -56.33
CA VAL A 11 2.97 19.16 -55.05
C VAL A 11 1.92 19.31 -53.95
N ALA A 12 0.74 19.88 -54.27
CA ALA A 12 -0.35 20.03 -53.32
C ALA A 12 -0.90 18.67 -52.82
N VAL A 13 -1.00 17.68 -53.72
CA VAL A 13 -1.44 16.32 -53.36
C VAL A 13 -0.41 15.63 -52.46
N ILE A 14 0.88 15.72 -52.79
CA ILE A 14 1.96 15.15 -51.96
C ILE A 14 1.99 15.80 -50.57
N ALA A 15 1.84 17.13 -50.49
CA ALA A 15 1.77 17.86 -49.23
C ALA A 15 0.54 17.46 -48.39
N ALA A 16 -0.62 17.26 -49.02
CA ALA A 16 -1.84 16.81 -48.36
C ALA A 16 -1.70 15.38 -47.79
N PHE A 17 -1.07 14.47 -48.52
CA PHE A 17 -0.78 13.12 -48.01
C PHE A 17 0.24 13.11 -46.86
N GLY A 18 1.29 13.93 -46.94
CA GLY A 18 2.28 14.08 -45.87
C GLY A 18 1.67 14.63 -44.57
N SER A 19 0.77 15.60 -44.68
CA SER A 19 0.09 16.21 -43.52
C SER A 19 -1.00 15.30 -42.92
N ALA A 20 -1.75 14.56 -43.74
CA ALA A 20 -2.68 13.53 -43.26
C ALA A 20 -1.95 12.38 -42.54
N GLY A 21 -0.80 11.95 -43.06
CA GLY A 21 0.06 10.94 -42.41
C GLY A 21 0.63 11.41 -41.07
N ALA A 22 1.13 12.64 -41.01
CA ALA A 22 1.63 13.25 -39.77
C ALA A 22 0.53 13.42 -38.71
N ALA A 23 -0.69 13.81 -39.11
CA ALA A 23 -1.83 13.92 -38.21
C ALA A 23 -2.26 12.56 -37.63
N LEU A 24 -2.27 11.50 -38.45
CA LEU A 24 -2.56 10.13 -38.00
C LEU A 24 -1.51 9.60 -37.01
N LEU A 25 -0.23 9.87 -37.28
CA LEU A 25 0.87 9.51 -36.37
C LEU A 25 0.81 10.31 -35.08
N SER A 26 0.51 11.61 -35.15
CA SER A 26 0.34 12.48 -33.98
C SER A 26 -0.85 12.03 -33.12
N TYR A 27 -1.99 11.68 -33.74
CA TYR A 27 -3.17 11.19 -33.03
C TYR A 27 -2.92 9.85 -32.32
N ARG A 28 -2.24 8.92 -32.99
CA ARG A 28 -1.84 7.64 -32.37
C ARG A 28 -0.85 7.86 -31.23
N SER A 29 0.18 8.67 -31.46
CA SER A 29 1.17 9.04 -30.45
C SER A 29 0.55 9.72 -29.23
N GLN A 30 -0.39 10.65 -29.42
CA GLN A 30 -1.11 11.29 -28.33
C GLN A 30 -1.97 10.30 -27.53
N ASN A 31 -2.65 9.37 -28.20
CA ASN A 31 -3.45 8.35 -27.51
C ASN A 31 -2.57 7.37 -26.73
N ASP A 32 -1.42 6.96 -27.27
CA ASP A 32 -0.48 6.08 -26.58
C ASP A 32 0.21 6.78 -25.41
N ALA A 33 0.55 8.05 -25.57
CA ALA A 33 1.08 8.89 -24.49
C ALA A 33 0.06 9.09 -23.37
N ARG A 34 -1.22 9.32 -23.72
CA ARG A 34 -2.31 9.46 -22.75
C ARG A 34 -2.57 8.17 -21.98
N ARG A 35 -2.66 7.03 -22.66
CA ARG A 35 -2.84 5.71 -22.03
C ARG A 35 -1.67 5.38 -21.10
N SER A 36 -0.45 5.68 -21.51
CA SER A 36 0.75 5.51 -20.69
C SER A 36 0.72 6.42 -19.45
N ALA A 37 0.33 7.69 -19.61
CA ALA A 37 0.19 8.63 -18.52
C ALA A 37 -0.91 8.21 -17.51
N GLU A 38 -2.05 7.71 -17.98
CA GLU A 38 -3.13 7.20 -17.13
C GLU A 38 -2.67 5.97 -16.33
N LYS A 39 -1.91 5.06 -16.95
CA LYS A 39 -1.32 3.89 -16.27
C LYS A 39 -0.32 4.31 -15.19
N VAL A 40 0.62 5.20 -15.52
CA VAL A 40 1.61 5.71 -14.55
C VAL A 40 0.92 6.43 -13.40
N ASN A 41 -0.09 7.27 -13.68
CA ASN A 41 -0.84 7.98 -12.65
C ASN A 41 -1.57 7.01 -11.71
N SER A 42 -2.21 5.97 -12.27
CA SER A 42 -2.86 4.90 -11.49
C SER A 42 -1.87 4.19 -10.57
N ILE A 43 -0.68 3.82 -11.07
CA ILE A 43 0.33 3.14 -10.26
C ILE A 43 0.87 4.06 -9.17
N ASN A 44 1.13 5.34 -9.46
CA ASN A 44 1.55 6.32 -8.46
C ASN A 44 0.51 6.47 -7.34
N HIS A 45 -0.78 6.50 -7.66
CA HIS A 45 -1.84 6.51 -6.65
C HIS A 45 -1.84 5.23 -5.81
N GLN A 46 -1.57 4.06 -6.41
CA GLN A 46 -1.45 2.80 -5.67
C GLN A 46 -0.25 2.80 -4.72
N ILE A 47 0.92 3.30 -5.15
CA ILE A 47 2.11 3.45 -4.31
C ILE A 47 1.80 4.39 -3.13
N ALA A 48 1.24 5.57 -3.39
CA ALA A 48 0.89 6.53 -2.35
C ALA A 48 -0.17 6.00 -1.37
N ALA A 49 -1.11 5.17 -1.83
CA ALA A 49 -2.06 4.51 -0.96
C ALA A 49 -1.41 3.41 -0.10
N LEU A 50 -0.47 2.65 -0.67
CA LEU A 50 0.28 1.62 0.05
C LEU A 50 1.22 2.23 1.09
N ASP A 51 1.93 3.31 0.75
CA ASP A 51 2.82 4.03 1.68
C ASP A 51 2.05 4.52 2.91
N ARG A 52 0.86 5.11 2.71
CA ARG A 52 -0.03 5.52 3.82
C ARG A 52 -0.48 4.34 4.69
N ARG A 53 -0.76 3.19 4.09
CA ARG A 53 -1.14 1.98 4.84
C ARG A 53 0.04 1.43 5.65
N ILE A 54 1.23 1.41 5.07
CA ILE A 54 2.45 0.99 5.76
C ILE A 54 2.74 1.90 6.95
N GLU A 55 2.66 3.22 6.75
CA GLU A 55 2.86 4.19 7.82
C GLU A 55 1.83 4.03 8.94
N GLY A 56 0.56 3.88 8.59
CA GLY A 56 -0.50 3.58 9.56
C GLY A 56 -0.20 2.31 10.36
N PHE A 57 0.17 1.22 9.69
CA PHE A 57 0.48 -0.05 10.35
C PHE A 57 1.72 0.03 11.27
N ARG A 58 2.76 0.77 10.87
CA ARG A 58 3.93 1.04 11.72
C ARG A 58 3.55 1.83 12.97
N ASN A 59 2.65 2.80 12.85
CA ASN A 59 2.17 3.59 13.97
C ASN A 59 1.30 2.74 14.91
N ASP A 60 0.34 1.98 14.37
CA ASP A 60 -0.50 1.07 15.17
C ASP A 60 0.34 0.04 15.93
N TYR A 61 1.37 -0.53 15.29
CA TYR A 61 2.29 -1.47 15.93
C TYR A 61 3.13 -0.80 17.02
N ARG A 62 3.59 0.44 16.79
CA ARG A 62 4.33 1.22 17.80
C ARG A 62 3.45 1.51 19.02
N ASP A 63 2.20 1.91 18.81
CA ASP A 63 1.25 2.20 19.88
C ASP A 63 0.92 0.94 20.69
N TYR A 64 0.77 -0.20 20.01
CA TYR A 64 0.69 -1.52 20.63
C TYR A 64 1.92 -1.84 21.50
N ALA A 65 3.12 -1.77 20.94
CA ALA A 65 4.36 -2.06 21.67
C ALA A 65 4.55 -1.12 22.88
N HIS A 66 4.20 0.15 22.71
CA HIS A 66 4.25 1.15 23.77
C HIS A 66 3.22 0.85 24.88
N SER A 67 2.01 0.43 24.51
CA SER A 67 0.98 0.04 25.49
C SER A 67 1.42 -1.14 26.35
N LEU A 68 2.10 -2.13 25.77
CA LEU A 68 2.67 -3.27 26.49
C LEU A 68 3.81 -2.88 27.43
N ALA A 69 4.70 -1.98 26.98
CA ALA A 69 5.85 -1.55 27.76
C ALA A 69 5.47 -0.74 29.03
N ILE A 70 4.30 -0.10 29.02
CA ILE A 70 3.84 0.79 30.11
C ILE A 70 2.90 0.09 31.09
N THR A 71 2.51 -1.16 30.82
CA THR A 71 1.49 -1.85 31.60
C THR A 71 1.92 -2.12 33.05
N LYS A 72 1.58 -1.17 33.93
CA LYS A 72 1.19 -1.46 35.31
C LYS A 72 -0.29 -1.90 35.29
N PHE A 73 -0.72 -2.67 36.29
CA PHE A 73 -2.09 -3.23 36.39
C PHE A 73 -3.25 -2.24 36.12
N SER A 74 -3.02 -0.93 36.27
CA SER A 74 -4.01 0.13 36.06
C SER A 74 -4.34 0.45 34.60
N ASP A 75 -3.57 -0.01 33.61
CA ASP A 75 -3.70 0.46 32.21
C ASP A 75 -3.94 -0.65 31.17
N MET A 76 -4.45 -1.81 31.60
CA MET A 76 -4.74 -2.95 30.71
C MET A 76 -5.75 -2.62 29.60
N GLY A 77 -6.63 -1.63 29.83
CA GLY A 77 -7.57 -1.15 28.80
C GLY A 77 -6.86 -0.57 27.58
N LYS A 78 -5.68 0.06 27.74
CA LYS A 78 -4.90 0.55 26.60
C LYS A 78 -4.28 -0.58 25.78
N VAL A 79 -3.85 -1.65 26.43
CA VAL A 79 -3.34 -2.85 25.74
C VAL A 79 -4.45 -3.51 24.92
N ILE A 80 -5.64 -3.67 25.50
CA ILE A 80 -6.80 -4.21 24.78
C ILE A 80 -7.16 -3.33 23.58
N SER A 81 -7.22 -2.01 23.79
CA SER A 81 -7.56 -1.07 22.72
C SER A 81 -6.53 -1.08 21.59
N SER A 82 -5.22 -1.11 21.90
CA SER A 82 -4.17 -1.11 20.89
C SER A 82 -4.13 -2.45 20.12
N CYS A 83 -4.43 -3.57 20.79
CA CYS A 83 -4.57 -4.86 20.14
C CYS A 83 -5.70 -4.87 19.11
N GLU A 84 -6.87 -4.35 19.46
CA GLU A 84 -8.03 -4.29 18.56
C GLU A 84 -7.79 -3.34 17.37
N VAL A 85 -7.13 -2.19 17.60
CA VAL A 85 -6.74 -1.28 16.51
C VAL A 85 -5.77 -1.96 15.55
N LEU A 86 -4.70 -2.57 16.07
CA LEU A 86 -3.70 -3.23 15.25
C LEU A 86 -4.28 -4.43 14.49
N ARG A 87 -5.21 -5.17 15.12
CA ARG A 87 -5.95 -6.29 14.51
C ARG A 87 -6.86 -5.84 13.37
N ALA A 88 -7.47 -4.65 13.47
CA ALA A 88 -8.34 -4.10 12.44
C ALA A 88 -7.57 -3.53 11.24
N ASN A 89 -6.23 -3.41 11.33
CA ASN A 89 -5.42 -2.87 10.25
C ASN A 89 -5.41 -3.80 9.02
N ALA A 90 -5.59 -3.22 7.82
CA ALA A 90 -5.66 -3.97 6.58
C ALA A 90 -4.37 -4.72 6.18
N LEU A 91 -3.23 -4.41 6.80
CA LEU A 91 -1.97 -5.12 6.60
C LEU A 91 -1.74 -6.24 7.63
N ALA A 92 -2.56 -6.32 8.67
CA ALA A 92 -2.46 -7.39 9.65
C ALA A 92 -2.72 -8.75 8.98
N THR A 93 -1.84 -9.72 9.24
CA THR A 93 -2.06 -11.08 8.73
C THR A 93 -3.17 -11.76 9.53
N THR A 94 -3.74 -12.83 8.97
CA THR A 94 -4.73 -13.66 9.67
C THR A 94 -4.15 -14.22 10.98
N HIS A 95 -2.88 -14.66 10.96
CA HIS A 95 -2.19 -15.18 12.14
C HIS A 95 -1.96 -14.09 13.19
N MET A 96 -1.50 -12.91 12.77
CA MET A 96 -1.35 -11.76 13.67
C MET A 96 -2.68 -11.39 14.33
N SER A 97 -3.75 -11.36 13.54
CA SER A 97 -5.10 -11.03 14.03
C SER A 97 -5.60 -12.04 15.05
N ALA A 98 -5.30 -13.33 14.86
CA ALA A 98 -5.65 -14.39 15.80
C ALA A 98 -4.83 -14.29 17.09
N ALA A 99 -3.52 -14.03 16.98
CA ALA A 99 -2.64 -13.84 18.14
C ALA A 99 -3.05 -12.62 18.96
N LEU A 100 -3.35 -11.49 18.33
CA LEU A 100 -3.86 -10.27 18.98
C LEU A 100 -5.21 -10.51 19.67
N GLY A 101 -6.11 -11.27 19.04
CA GLY A 101 -7.39 -11.65 19.66
C GLY A 101 -7.20 -12.51 20.91
N THR A 102 -6.25 -13.46 20.85
CA THR A 102 -5.94 -14.34 21.98
C THR A 102 -5.29 -13.56 23.12
N LEU A 103 -4.34 -12.68 22.80
CA LEU A 103 -3.72 -11.77 23.76
C LEU A 103 -4.76 -10.86 24.43
N THR A 104 -5.72 -10.33 23.66
CA THR A 104 -6.81 -9.48 24.18
C THR A 104 -7.66 -10.23 25.21
N ILE A 105 -8.02 -11.49 24.92
CA ILE A 105 -8.75 -12.35 25.86
C ILE A 105 -7.90 -12.60 27.11
N ALA A 106 -6.63 -12.96 26.94
CA ALA A 106 -5.73 -13.27 28.05
C ALA A 106 -5.51 -12.05 28.97
N VAL A 107 -5.30 -10.86 28.40
CA VAL A 107 -5.20 -9.58 29.15
C VAL A 107 -6.51 -9.26 29.86
N THR A 108 -7.65 -9.46 29.19
CA THR A 108 -8.97 -9.24 29.79
C THR A 108 -9.20 -10.15 30.99
N ASP A 109 -8.85 -11.43 30.89
CA ASP A 109 -9.02 -12.38 31.98
C ASP A 109 -8.04 -12.13 33.12
N PHE A 110 -6.80 -11.73 32.79
CA PHE A 110 -5.83 -11.28 33.78
C PHE A 110 -6.31 -10.06 34.56
N SER A 111 -6.93 -9.07 33.89
CA SER A 111 -7.49 -7.87 34.52
C SER A 111 -8.57 -8.16 35.57
N LYS A 112 -9.23 -9.31 35.47
CA LYS A 112 -10.27 -9.75 36.43
C LYS A 112 -9.68 -10.52 37.62
N ARG A 113 -8.42 -10.97 37.54
CA ARG A 113 -7.79 -11.73 38.63
C ARG A 113 -7.50 -10.79 39.80
N ARG A 114 -7.81 -11.26 41.01
CA ARG A 114 -7.68 -10.48 42.25
C ARG A 114 -6.28 -10.55 42.86
N ASN A 115 -5.40 -11.40 42.32
CA ASN A 115 -4.08 -11.68 42.86
C ASN A 115 -2.99 -11.12 41.91
N PRO A 116 -2.24 -10.08 42.33
CA PRO A 116 -1.29 -9.37 41.47
C PRO A 116 0.07 -10.06 41.33
N ASP A 117 0.32 -11.15 42.05
CA ASP A 117 1.66 -11.79 42.12
C ASP A 117 1.89 -12.85 41.03
N GLU A 118 0.88 -13.16 40.21
CA GLU A 118 1.01 -14.12 39.12
C GLU A 118 1.40 -13.34 37.84
N GLU A 119 2.63 -13.51 37.36
CA GLU A 119 3.01 -12.90 36.08
C GLU A 119 2.25 -13.59 34.94
N PRO A 120 1.59 -12.81 34.07
CA PRO A 120 0.90 -13.40 32.94
C PRO A 120 1.93 -13.85 31.89
N ALA A 121 1.86 -15.12 31.51
CA ALA A 121 2.67 -15.68 30.43
C ALA A 121 2.12 -15.22 29.06
N PHE A 122 2.54 -14.04 28.60
CA PHE A 122 2.15 -13.50 27.29
C PHE A 122 3.20 -13.71 26.20
N ASP A 123 4.42 -14.14 26.56
CA ASP A 123 5.61 -14.10 25.69
C ASP A 123 5.42 -14.80 24.33
N GLY A 124 4.74 -15.95 24.30
CA GLY A 124 4.47 -16.67 23.05
C GLY A 124 3.63 -15.85 22.05
N TYR A 125 2.61 -15.14 22.55
CA TYR A 125 1.79 -14.27 21.69
C TYR A 125 2.57 -13.05 21.21
N LEU A 126 3.43 -12.50 22.06
CA LEU A 126 4.24 -11.33 21.71
C LEU A 126 5.23 -11.65 20.58
N GLU A 127 5.86 -12.84 20.64
CA GLU A 127 6.76 -13.31 19.59
C GLU A 127 6.02 -13.56 18.27
N ASP A 128 4.88 -14.26 18.30
CA ASP A 128 4.04 -14.49 17.11
C ASP A 128 3.61 -13.18 16.44
N ILE A 129 3.15 -12.19 17.23
CA ILE A 129 2.73 -10.88 16.72
C ILE A 129 3.90 -10.13 16.09
N ARG A 130 5.09 -10.19 16.71
CA ARG A 130 6.31 -9.56 16.18
C ARG A 130 6.72 -10.19 14.86
N GLU A 131 6.74 -11.53 14.77
CA GLU A 131 7.10 -12.22 13.55
C GLU A 131 6.14 -11.92 12.40
N GLU A 132 4.84 -11.94 12.67
CA GLU A 132 3.83 -11.65 11.67
C GLU A 132 3.85 -10.18 11.23
N TYR A 133 4.17 -9.25 12.14
CA TYR A 133 4.43 -7.85 11.78
C TYR A 133 5.60 -7.73 10.79
N VAL A 134 6.73 -8.39 11.05
CA VAL A 134 7.89 -8.39 10.13
C VAL A 134 7.50 -8.98 8.78
N LYS A 135 6.81 -10.13 8.76
CA LYS A 135 6.33 -10.77 7.52
C LYS A 135 5.38 -9.84 6.73
N ALA A 136 4.44 -9.19 7.40
CA ALA A 136 3.52 -8.23 6.77
C ALA A 136 4.27 -7.05 6.16
N MET A 137 5.23 -6.49 6.89
CA MET A 137 6.09 -5.39 6.43
C MET A 137 6.92 -5.77 5.21
N THR A 138 7.59 -6.93 5.24
CA THR A 138 8.37 -7.44 4.09
C THR A 138 7.49 -7.63 2.85
N ARG A 139 6.27 -8.15 3.01
CA ARG A 139 5.32 -8.30 1.89
C ARG A 139 4.88 -6.95 1.33
N ALA A 140 4.61 -5.98 2.20
CA ALA A 140 4.21 -4.63 1.78
C ALA A 140 5.34 -3.91 1.04
N GLU A 141 6.57 -4.05 1.50
CA GLU A 141 7.77 -3.50 0.86
C GLU A 141 8.02 -4.16 -0.52
N ALA A 142 7.96 -5.48 -0.60
CA ALA A 142 8.05 -6.19 -1.88
C ALA A 142 6.96 -5.77 -2.87
N ARG A 143 5.72 -5.55 -2.40
CA ARG A 143 4.62 -5.04 -3.24
C ARG A 143 4.90 -3.62 -3.74
N ARG A 144 5.47 -2.76 -2.89
CA ARG A 144 5.86 -1.40 -3.25
C ARG A 144 6.96 -1.39 -4.30
N GLU A 145 7.98 -2.24 -4.14
CA GLU A 145 9.05 -2.39 -5.14
C GLU A 145 8.52 -2.88 -6.48
N GLU A 146 7.59 -3.85 -6.46
CA GLU A 146 6.92 -4.34 -7.67
C GLU A 146 6.17 -3.21 -8.39
N LEU A 147 5.36 -2.42 -7.67
CA LEU A 147 4.67 -1.27 -8.25
C LEU A 147 5.66 -0.23 -8.81
N THR A 148 6.77 0.00 -8.12
CA THR A 148 7.80 0.95 -8.58
C THR A 148 8.48 0.47 -9.87
N ARG A 149 8.78 -0.83 -9.98
CA ARG A 149 9.33 -1.43 -11.20
C ARG A 149 8.38 -1.28 -12.39
N GLN A 150 7.06 -1.29 -12.18
CA GLN A 150 6.06 -1.09 -13.23
C GLN A 150 5.97 0.35 -13.76
N VAL A 151 6.49 1.34 -13.03
CA VAL A 151 6.59 2.74 -13.47
C VAL A 151 7.89 3.00 -14.23
N SER A 152 8.96 2.31 -13.84
CA SER A 152 10.31 2.49 -14.43
C SER A 152 10.57 1.64 -15.68
N ALA A 153 9.66 0.74 -16.04
CA ALA A 153 9.75 -0.15 -17.21
C ALA A 153 8.88 0.37 -18.37
#